data_AF-A0A0L7KK71-F1
#
_entry.id   AF-A0A0L7KK71-F1
#
_cell.length_a   1.000
_cell.length_b   1.000
_cell.length_c   1.000
_cell.angle_alpha   90.00
_cell.angle_beta   90.00
_cell.angle_gamma   90.00
#
_symmetry.space_group_name_H-M   'P 1'
#
loop_
_entity.id
_entity.type
_entity.pdbx_description
1 polymer ?
#
loop_
_entity_poly.entity_id
_entity_poly.type
_entity_poly.pdbx_seq_one_letter_code
_entity_poly.pdbx_strand_id
1 'polypeptide(L)'
;MGATHSTNDNKSPTISESHKSARNVFEYIAEIINKEVKKNAEKHDKSLQGDYKRAQFHQPLLRAAEYVWTPPSNPCYFNFKFDTNAPNDRSKDRHPCHMRDRNRFSYEGEAECRISRITGNKGGCGACAPYRRIQLCDYNLEHINDSNINSTDDLLGNLLVMAKSEGDSIVKSHENTGY
;
A
#
# COMPACT_ATOMS: atom_id res chain seq x y z
N MET A 1 26.01 -1.46 32.29
CA MET A 1 25.89 0.02 32.28
C MET A 1 26.70 0.54 31.11
N GLY A 2 26.07 0.86 29.98
CA GLY A 2 26.73 1.46 28.82
C GLY A 2 26.14 2.84 28.64
N ALA A 3 26.91 3.87 29.01
CA ALA A 3 26.51 5.26 28.87
C ALA A 3 26.50 5.64 27.38
N THR A 4 25.32 5.78 26.79
CA THR A 4 25.16 6.50 25.53
C THR A 4 25.25 7.99 25.83
N HIS A 5 26.38 8.60 25.45
CA HIS A 5 26.49 10.05 25.36
C HIS A 5 25.49 10.57 24.34
N SER A 6 24.52 11.36 24.83
CA SER A 6 23.68 12.21 23.99
C SER A 6 24.52 13.39 23.54
N THR A 7 25.07 13.34 22.33
CA THR A 7 25.60 14.53 21.68
C THR A 7 24.43 15.35 21.18
N ASN A 8 24.24 16.53 21.77
CA ASN A 8 23.33 17.59 21.31
C ASN A 8 23.84 18.18 19.97
N ASP A 9 23.85 17.36 18.92
CA ASP A 9 24.08 17.83 17.57
C ASP A 9 22.71 18.21 16.97
N ASN A 10 22.51 19.50 16.70
CA ASN A 10 21.40 20.04 15.90
C ASN A 10 21.48 19.61 14.42
N LYS A 11 21.79 18.34 14.15
CA LYS A 11 21.68 17.74 12.81
C LYS A 11 20.28 17.18 12.68
N SER A 12 19.64 17.43 11.54
CA SER A 12 18.38 16.77 11.19
C SER A 12 18.52 15.27 11.45
N PRO A 13 17.56 14.61 12.14
CA PRO A 13 17.67 13.19 12.49
C PRO A 13 17.92 12.27 11.28
N THR A 14 17.58 12.73 10.08
CA THR A 14 17.90 12.05 8.81
C THR A 14 19.40 12.02 8.49
N ILE A 15 20.16 13.06 8.86
CA ILE A 15 21.60 13.19 8.55
C ILE A 15 22.46 12.45 9.58
N SER A 16 21.93 12.19 10.78
CA SER A 16 22.64 11.47 11.86
C SER A 16 22.34 9.97 11.89
N GLU A 17 21.46 9.44 11.03
CA GLU A 17 21.14 8.01 11.00
C GLU A 17 22.38 7.18 10.60
N SER A 18 22.72 6.19 11.44
CA SER A 18 23.85 5.30 11.18
C SER A 18 23.65 4.49 9.90
N HIS A 19 24.68 4.39 9.06
CA HIS A 19 24.73 3.47 7.92
C HIS A 19 24.58 1.99 8.34
N LYS A 20 24.75 1.67 9.63
CA LYS A 20 24.52 0.34 10.21
C LYS A 20 23.15 0.20 10.90
N SER A 21 22.25 1.16 10.74
CA SER A 21 20.85 0.99 11.18
C SER A 21 20.23 -0.22 10.46
N ALA A 22 19.29 -0.91 11.11
CA ALA A 22 18.61 -2.06 10.50
C ALA A 22 17.98 -1.69 9.14
N ARG A 23 17.40 -0.48 9.02
CA ARG A 23 16.86 0.06 7.77
C ARG A 23 17.93 0.09 6.68
N ASN A 24 19.06 0.75 6.92
CA ASN A 24 20.11 0.91 5.92
C ASN A 24 20.75 -0.42 5.51
N VAL A 25 20.94 -1.34 6.45
CA VAL A 25 21.46 -2.69 6.15
C VAL A 25 20.46 -3.48 5.28
N PHE A 26 19.17 -3.42 5.58
CA PHE A 26 18.15 -4.11 4.77
C PHE A 26 17.96 -3.49 3.39
N GLU A 27 18.05 -2.17 3.24
CA GLU A 27 18.01 -1.50 1.93
C GLU A 27 19.17 -1.95 1.02
N TYR A 28 20.38 -2.06 1.58
CA TYR A 28 21.53 -2.56 0.82
C TYR A 28 21.32 -4.00 0.33
N ILE A 29 20.80 -4.88 1.20
CA ILE A 29 20.48 -6.27 0.82
C ILE A 29 19.36 -6.29 -0.23
N ALA A 30 18.33 -5.46 -0.07
CA ALA A 30 17.22 -5.36 -1.01
C ALA A 30 17.68 -4.87 -2.39
N GLU A 31 18.65 -3.95 -2.47
CA GLU A 31 19.24 -3.50 -3.72
C GLU A 31 19.93 -4.65 -4.48
N ILE A 32 20.68 -5.49 -3.77
CA ILE A 32 21.34 -6.68 -4.36
C ILE A 32 20.28 -7.63 -4.92
N ILE A 33 19.26 -7.97 -4.13
CA ILE A 33 18.17 -8.87 -4.54
C ILE A 33 17.42 -8.26 -5.74
N ASN A 34 17.15 -6.96 -5.73
CA ASN A 34 16.44 -6.28 -6.81
C ASN A 34 17.19 -6.37 -8.14
N LYS A 35 18.53 -6.19 -8.13
CA LYS A 35 19.37 -6.33 -9.34
C LYS A 35 19.27 -7.73 -9.94
N GLU A 36 19.28 -8.76 -9.10
CA GLU A 36 19.16 -10.15 -9.54
C GLU A 36 17.77 -10.45 -10.11
N VAL A 37 16.71 -10.08 -9.37
CA VAL A 37 15.32 -10.29 -9.79
C VAL A 37 15.02 -9.54 -11.09
N LYS A 38 15.49 -8.29 -11.23
CA LYS A 38 15.31 -7.50 -12.45
C LYS A 38 15.97 -8.18 -13.66
N LYS A 39 17.23 -8.60 -13.53
CA LYS A 39 17.96 -9.31 -14.60
C LYS A 39 17.26 -10.61 -15.01
N ASN A 40 16.64 -11.32 -14.06
CA ASN A 40 15.89 -12.52 -14.35
C ASN A 40 14.55 -12.20 -15.03
N ALA A 41 13.81 -11.19 -14.56
CA ALA A 41 12.56 -10.75 -15.16
C ALA A 41 12.74 -10.28 -16.61
N GLU A 42 13.85 -9.60 -16.94
CA GLU A 42 14.19 -9.15 -18.29
C GLU A 42 14.40 -10.30 -19.31
N LYS A 43 14.62 -11.54 -18.83
CA LYS A 43 14.73 -12.73 -19.71
C LYS A 43 13.36 -13.29 -20.12
N HIS A 44 12.30 -12.87 -19.45
CA HIS A 44 10.94 -13.30 -19.74
C HIS A 44 10.21 -12.27 -20.61
N ASP A 45 9.11 -12.68 -21.22
CA ASP A 45 8.29 -11.78 -22.01
C ASP A 45 7.58 -10.74 -21.13
N LYS A 46 7.11 -9.65 -21.75
CA LYS A 46 6.50 -8.51 -21.07
C LYS A 46 4.99 -8.68 -20.85
N SER A 47 4.43 -9.89 -20.90
CA SER A 47 2.99 -10.12 -20.69
C SER A 47 2.49 -9.64 -19.33
N LEU A 48 3.35 -9.65 -18.31
CA LEU A 48 3.05 -9.15 -16.97
C LEU A 48 3.26 -7.64 -16.81
N GLN A 49 3.67 -6.94 -17.87
CA GLN A 49 3.83 -5.48 -17.82
C GLN A 49 2.49 -4.81 -18.11
N GLY A 50 1.84 -4.30 -17.06
CA GLY A 50 0.62 -3.51 -17.20
C GLY A 50 0.87 -2.08 -17.70
N ASP A 51 -0.12 -1.53 -18.39
CA ASP A 51 -0.28 -0.12 -18.74
C ASP A 51 -1.61 0.38 -18.14
N TYR A 52 -1.52 1.15 -17.06
CA TYR A 52 -2.71 1.62 -16.34
C TYR A 52 -3.62 2.48 -17.20
N LYS A 53 -3.15 3.05 -18.31
CA LYS A 53 -3.98 3.84 -19.23
C LYS A 53 -5.00 2.99 -19.98
N ARG A 54 -4.77 1.67 -20.04
CA ARG A 54 -5.69 0.69 -20.63
C ARG A 54 -6.58 0.01 -19.60
N ALA A 55 -6.42 0.31 -18.31
CA ALA A 55 -7.21 -0.28 -17.25
C ALA A 55 -8.69 0.02 -17.43
N GLN A 56 -9.54 -0.99 -17.27
CA GLN A 56 -10.99 -0.86 -17.27
C GLN A 56 -11.53 -1.10 -15.85
N PHE A 57 -12.47 -0.26 -15.45
CA PHE A 57 -13.15 -0.37 -14.16
C PHE A 57 -14.60 -0.79 -14.38
N HIS A 58 -15.02 -1.79 -13.61
CA HIS A 58 -16.28 -2.49 -13.81
C HIS A 58 -17.18 -2.40 -12.58
N GLN A 59 -17.14 -1.31 -11.82
CA GLN A 59 -18.05 -1.12 -10.67
C GLN A 59 -19.52 -1.03 -11.12
N PRO A 60 -20.48 -1.35 -10.23
CA PRO A 60 -21.89 -1.53 -10.59
C PRO A 60 -22.54 -0.36 -11.33
N LEU A 61 -22.24 0.88 -10.99
CA LEU A 61 -22.83 2.05 -11.66
C LEU A 61 -22.28 2.26 -13.08
N LEU A 62 -21.01 1.91 -13.35
CA LEU A 62 -20.46 1.96 -14.71
C LEU A 62 -21.14 0.89 -15.58
N ARG A 63 -21.31 -0.32 -15.03
CA ARG A 63 -22.03 -1.40 -15.74
C ARG A 63 -23.48 -1.02 -16.00
N ALA A 64 -24.19 -0.49 -15.00
CA ALA A 64 -25.60 -0.09 -15.13
C ALA A 64 -25.80 1.07 -16.13
N ALA A 65 -24.80 1.95 -16.25
CA ALA A 65 -24.81 3.04 -17.21
C ALA A 65 -24.26 2.64 -18.60
N GLU A 66 -23.83 1.38 -18.78
CA GLU A 66 -23.10 0.90 -19.97
C GLU A 66 -21.94 1.83 -20.37
N TYR A 67 -21.28 2.42 -19.38
CA TYR A 67 -20.25 3.43 -19.57
C TYR A 67 -18.85 2.88 -19.36
N VAL A 68 -17.99 3.04 -20.36
CA VAL A 68 -16.58 2.70 -20.26
C VAL A 68 -15.80 3.89 -19.71
N TRP A 69 -15.34 3.77 -18.47
CA TRP A 69 -14.53 4.80 -17.84
C TRP A 69 -13.08 4.74 -18.31
N THR A 70 -12.53 5.89 -18.70
CA THR A 70 -11.14 6.00 -19.12
C THR A 70 -10.28 6.48 -17.95
N PRO A 71 -9.18 5.78 -17.63
CA PRO A 71 -8.23 6.22 -16.60
C PRO A 71 -7.68 7.63 -16.90
N PRO A 72 -7.35 8.41 -15.86
CA PRO A 72 -6.74 9.72 -16.05
C PRO A 72 -5.35 9.61 -16.69
N SER A 73 -4.91 10.67 -17.37
CA SER A 73 -3.57 10.72 -17.99
C SER A 73 -2.43 10.59 -16.96
N ASN A 74 -2.66 11.01 -15.72
CA ASN A 74 -1.72 10.94 -14.61
C ASN A 74 -2.36 10.17 -13.44
N PRO A 75 -1.65 9.16 -12.86
CA PRO A 75 -2.19 8.34 -11.77
C PRO A 75 -2.48 9.14 -10.50
N CYS A 76 -1.89 10.32 -10.31
CA CYS A 76 -2.22 11.22 -9.20
C CYS A 76 -3.68 11.71 -9.25
N TYR A 77 -4.34 11.65 -10.41
CA TYR A 77 -5.75 12.04 -10.58
C TYR A 77 -6.72 10.86 -10.49
N PHE A 78 -6.25 9.65 -10.15
CA PHE A 78 -7.15 8.54 -9.87
C PHE A 78 -8.15 8.94 -8.78
N ASN A 79 -9.42 8.72 -9.07
CA ASN A 79 -10.55 9.01 -8.22
C ASN A 79 -11.30 7.71 -7.92
N PHE A 80 -11.17 7.21 -6.70
CA PHE A 80 -11.82 5.99 -6.24
C PHE A 80 -13.35 5.98 -6.44
N LYS A 81 -14.00 7.13 -6.67
CA LYS A 81 -15.44 7.15 -7.00
C LYS A 81 -15.74 6.56 -8.37
N PHE A 82 -14.75 6.41 -9.24
CA PHE A 82 -14.90 5.88 -10.60
C PHE A 82 -13.86 4.80 -10.89
N ASP A 83 -12.60 5.05 -10.49
CA ASP A 83 -11.45 4.20 -10.75
C ASP A 83 -11.32 3.08 -9.71
N THR A 84 -12.34 2.24 -9.56
CA THR A 84 -12.31 1.10 -8.63
C THR A 84 -13.33 0.06 -9.03
N ASN A 85 -13.14 -1.18 -8.56
CA ASN A 85 -14.10 -2.27 -8.70
C ASN A 85 -14.93 -2.54 -7.43
N ALA A 86 -14.70 -1.77 -6.35
CA ALA A 86 -15.48 -1.92 -5.12
C ALA A 86 -16.99 -1.76 -5.41
N PRO A 87 -17.87 -2.66 -4.92
CA PRO A 87 -19.25 -2.77 -5.40
C PRO A 87 -20.23 -1.80 -4.72
N ASN A 88 -19.79 -0.94 -3.80
CA ASN A 88 -20.71 -0.16 -2.98
C ASN A 88 -21.48 0.91 -3.77
N ASP A 89 -22.81 0.93 -3.61
CA ASP A 89 -23.72 1.90 -4.26
C ASP A 89 -23.33 3.35 -3.95
N ARG A 90 -22.89 3.62 -2.72
CA ARG A 90 -22.41 4.94 -2.30
C ARG A 90 -20.97 5.13 -2.76
N SER A 91 -20.76 6.12 -3.63
CA SER A 91 -19.43 6.42 -4.19
C SER A 91 -18.34 6.65 -3.14
N LYS A 92 -18.68 7.25 -2.00
CA LYS A 92 -17.76 7.47 -0.88
C LYS A 92 -17.29 6.18 -0.19
N ASP A 93 -18.13 5.14 -0.23
CA ASP A 93 -17.89 3.88 0.46
C ASP A 93 -17.11 2.90 -0.43
N ARG A 94 -16.75 3.31 -1.65
CA ARG A 94 -15.82 2.62 -2.55
C ARG A 94 -14.35 3.02 -2.35
N HIS A 95 -14.08 3.89 -1.37
CA HIS A 95 -12.72 4.33 -1.06
C HIS A 95 -11.85 3.14 -0.60
N PRO A 96 -10.58 3.03 -1.03
CA PRO A 96 -9.70 1.96 -0.57
C PRO A 96 -9.50 1.87 0.95
N CYS A 97 -9.72 2.96 1.71
CA CYS A 97 -9.65 2.99 3.16
C CYS A 97 -11.03 2.77 3.83
N HIS A 98 -12.05 2.28 3.11
CA HIS A 98 -13.36 2.01 3.71
C HIS A 98 -13.23 0.96 4.82
N MET A 99 -13.93 1.19 5.95
CA MET A 99 -13.81 0.39 7.19
C MET A 99 -12.39 0.31 7.78
N ARG A 100 -11.48 1.21 7.40
CA ARG A 100 -10.15 1.35 8.00
C ARG A 100 -10.07 2.58 8.88
N ASP A 101 -9.30 2.46 9.96
CA ASP A 101 -8.95 3.61 10.79
C ASP A 101 -7.96 4.52 10.04
N ARG A 102 -8.27 5.81 10.01
CA ARG A 102 -7.45 6.84 9.36
C ARG A 102 -6.40 7.42 10.30
N ASN A 103 -6.47 7.18 11.60
CA ASN A 103 -5.46 7.59 12.56
C ASN A 103 -4.46 6.46 12.81
N ARG A 104 -3.50 6.31 11.90
CA ARG A 104 -2.63 5.12 11.89
C ARG A 104 -1.38 5.21 12.76
N PHE A 105 -1.17 6.37 13.40
CA PHE A 105 -0.06 6.63 14.31
C PHE A 105 -0.55 7.04 15.70
N SER A 106 -1.78 6.64 16.06
CA SER A 106 -2.29 6.83 17.42
C SER A 106 -1.50 5.98 18.42
N TYR A 107 -1.41 6.45 19.65
CA TYR A 107 -0.87 5.67 20.77
C TYR A 107 -1.76 4.47 21.14
N GLU A 108 -2.99 4.44 20.63
CA GLU A 108 -3.98 3.37 20.86
C GLU A 108 -3.86 2.24 19.82
N GLY A 109 -3.12 2.46 18.73
CA GLY A 109 -2.93 1.46 17.67
C GLY A 109 -2.00 0.34 18.09
N GLU A 110 -2.54 -0.79 18.53
CA GLU A 110 -1.75 -1.96 18.91
C GLU A 110 -1.30 -2.80 17.69
N ALA A 111 -0.12 -3.42 17.82
CA ALA A 111 0.32 -4.44 16.86
C ALA A 111 -0.44 -5.76 17.08
N GLU A 112 -0.72 -6.48 16.00
CA GLU A 112 -1.33 -7.80 16.07
C GLU A 112 -0.23 -8.87 16.01
N CYS A 113 -0.21 -9.80 16.95
CA CYS A 113 0.77 -10.88 17.03
C CYS A 113 0.12 -12.27 17.13
N ARG A 114 -1.21 -12.35 17.20
CA ARG A 114 -1.93 -13.59 17.46
C ARG A 114 -1.79 -14.57 16.30
N ILE A 115 -1.60 -15.83 16.66
CA ILE A 115 -1.50 -16.96 15.72
C ILE A 115 -2.74 -17.13 14.82
N SER A 116 -3.90 -16.65 15.28
CA SER A 116 -5.16 -16.71 14.52
C SER A 116 -5.26 -15.66 13.42
N ARG A 117 -4.39 -14.64 13.43
CA ARG A 117 -4.41 -13.52 12.48
C ARG A 117 -3.19 -13.49 11.56
N ILE A 118 -2.07 -14.07 11.97
CA ILE A 118 -0.82 -14.05 11.21
C ILE A 118 -0.41 -15.48 10.86
N THR A 119 -0.44 -15.79 9.57
CA THR A 119 0.05 -17.06 9.02
C THR A 119 1.53 -17.25 9.33
N GLY A 120 1.89 -18.41 9.88
CA GLY A 120 3.27 -18.78 10.22
C GLY A 120 3.63 -18.62 11.69
N ASN A 121 2.85 -17.85 12.47
CA ASN A 121 3.05 -17.75 13.92
C ASN A 121 2.70 -19.08 14.59
N LYS A 122 3.54 -19.53 15.54
CA LYS A 122 3.35 -20.79 16.28
C LYS A 122 3.80 -20.65 17.72
N GLY A 123 2.93 -21.02 18.66
CA GLY A 123 3.20 -20.91 20.09
C GLY A 123 3.51 -19.46 20.49
N GLY A 124 4.59 -19.26 21.25
CA GLY A 124 5.05 -17.93 21.68
C GLY A 124 6.02 -17.23 20.72
N CYS A 125 6.29 -17.80 19.53
CA CYS A 125 7.22 -17.24 18.55
C CYS A 125 6.46 -16.82 17.28
N GLY A 126 6.77 -15.64 16.74
CA GLY A 126 6.11 -15.16 15.53
C GLY A 126 6.46 -13.73 15.15
N ALA A 127 5.85 -13.27 14.06
CA ALA A 127 5.87 -11.89 13.62
C ALA A 127 4.71 -11.10 14.27
N CYS A 128 4.89 -9.79 14.38
CA CYS A 128 3.83 -8.86 14.75
C CYS A 128 3.55 -7.92 13.58
N ALA A 129 2.29 -7.86 13.14
CA ALA A 129 1.85 -6.92 12.12
C ALA A 129 1.66 -5.54 12.78
N PRO A 130 2.36 -4.49 12.31
CA PRO A 130 2.20 -3.14 12.85
C PRO A 130 0.79 -2.61 12.55
N TYR A 131 0.27 -1.72 13.41
CA TYR A 131 -1.07 -1.13 13.23
C TYR A 131 -1.28 -0.51 11.84
N ARG A 132 -0.25 0.15 11.31
CA ARG A 132 -0.21 0.66 9.92
C ARG A 132 -0.54 -0.41 8.87
N ARG A 133 -0.06 -1.65 9.02
CA ARG A 133 -0.35 -2.77 8.12
C ARG A 133 -1.75 -3.34 8.32
N ILE A 134 -2.24 -3.36 9.56
CA ILE A 134 -3.59 -3.82 9.89
C ILE A 134 -4.62 -2.89 9.26
N GLN A 135 -4.36 -1.58 9.28
CA GLN A 135 -5.20 -0.53 8.70
C GLN A 135 -4.78 -0.15 7.27
N LEU A 136 -4.29 -1.11 6.48
CA LEU A 136 -3.94 -0.88 5.08
C LEU A 136 -5.19 -0.51 4.27
N CYS A 137 -5.09 0.50 3.41
CA CYS A 137 -6.20 0.93 2.57
C CYS A 137 -6.40 0.01 1.35
N ASP A 138 -6.69 -1.27 1.55
CA ASP A 138 -6.80 -2.29 0.49
C ASP A 138 -8.24 -2.72 0.16
N TYR A 139 -9.26 -2.02 0.65
CA TYR A 139 -10.67 -2.41 0.48
C TYR A 139 -11.08 -2.66 -0.98
N ASN A 140 -10.57 -1.86 -1.93
CA ASN A 140 -10.87 -2.09 -3.34
C ASN A 140 -10.27 -3.39 -3.89
N LEU A 141 -9.16 -3.85 -3.32
CA LEU A 141 -8.50 -5.10 -3.71
C LEU A 141 -9.20 -6.33 -3.10
N GLU A 142 -9.91 -6.17 -1.98
CA GLU A 142 -10.77 -7.24 -1.41
C GLU A 142 -11.93 -7.63 -2.34
N HIS A 143 -12.23 -6.81 -3.35
CA HIS A 143 -13.32 -7.00 -4.29
C HIS A 143 -12.86 -7.35 -5.70
N ILE A 144 -11.58 -7.71 -5.89
CA ILE A 144 -11.08 -8.20 -7.18
C ILE A 144 -11.57 -9.63 -7.44
N ASN A 145 -12.06 -9.88 -8.65
CA ASN A 145 -12.40 -11.21 -9.14
C ASN A 145 -12.34 -11.27 -10.68
N ASP A 146 -12.45 -12.48 -11.23
CA ASP A 146 -12.37 -12.75 -12.68
C ASP A 146 -13.48 -12.07 -13.51
N SER A 147 -14.51 -11.49 -12.89
CA SER A 147 -15.54 -10.74 -13.61
C SER A 147 -15.24 -9.24 -13.71
N ASN A 148 -14.24 -8.73 -12.98
CA ASN A 148 -13.93 -7.30 -12.92
C ASN A 148 -12.45 -6.96 -13.15
N ILE A 149 -11.54 -7.93 -13.10
CA ILE A 149 -10.14 -7.82 -13.51
C ILE A 149 -9.88 -8.89 -14.57
N ASN A 150 -9.69 -8.49 -15.82
CA ASN A 150 -9.49 -9.40 -16.95
C ASN A 150 -8.08 -9.32 -17.55
N SER A 151 -7.29 -8.34 -17.10
CA SER A 151 -5.97 -8.07 -17.63
C SER A 151 -5.00 -7.56 -16.54
N THR A 152 -3.71 -7.61 -16.85
CA THR A 152 -2.68 -6.99 -16.01
C THR A 152 -2.84 -5.46 -15.95
N ASP A 153 -3.42 -4.85 -16.98
CA ASP A 153 -3.72 -3.42 -17.01
C ASP A 153 -4.79 -3.05 -15.95
N ASP A 154 -5.88 -3.82 -15.88
CA ASP A 154 -6.96 -3.62 -14.90
C ASP A 154 -6.45 -3.78 -13.46
N LEU A 155 -5.63 -4.80 -13.25
CA LEU A 155 -5.00 -5.07 -11.95
C LEU A 155 -4.11 -3.90 -11.54
N LEU A 156 -3.25 -3.41 -12.46
CA LEU A 156 -2.38 -2.27 -12.21
C LEU A 156 -3.19 -1.01 -11.88
N GLY A 157 -4.29 -0.74 -12.60
CA GLY A 157 -5.18 0.38 -12.31
C GLY A 157 -5.73 0.35 -10.87
N ASN A 158 -6.26 -0.79 -10.43
CA ASN A 158 -6.79 -0.94 -9.07
C ASN A 158 -5.69 -0.87 -8.00
N LEU A 159 -4.49 -1.41 -8.28
CA LEU A 159 -3.33 -1.30 -7.39
C LEU A 159 -2.87 0.15 -7.22
N LEU A 160 -2.86 0.95 -8.29
CA LEU A 160 -2.47 2.36 -8.23
C LEU A 160 -3.49 3.20 -7.44
N VAL A 161 -4.78 2.90 -7.55
CA VAL A 161 -5.84 3.56 -6.76
C VAL A 161 -5.67 3.26 -5.26
N MET A 162 -5.36 2.01 -4.92
CA MET A 162 -4.99 1.60 -3.56
C MET A 162 -3.76 2.37 -3.08
N ALA A 163 -2.67 2.36 -3.86
CA ALA A 163 -1.40 2.98 -3.51
C ALA A 163 -1.54 4.50 -3.27
N LYS A 164 -2.31 5.19 -4.14
CA LYS A 164 -2.62 6.61 -3.97
C LYS A 164 -3.35 6.86 -2.65
N SER A 165 -4.39 6.08 -2.37
CA SER A 165 -5.21 6.24 -1.16
C SER A 165 -4.44 5.92 0.11
N GLU A 166 -3.60 4.89 0.08
CA GLU A 166 -2.68 4.52 1.15
C GLU A 166 -1.67 5.63 1.43
N GLY A 167 -1.05 6.21 0.39
CA GLY A 167 -0.13 7.33 0.52
C GLY A 167 -0.78 8.58 1.11
N ASP A 168 -1.95 8.97 0.58
CA ASP A 168 -2.74 10.10 1.10
C ASP A 168 -3.10 9.89 2.58
N SER A 169 -3.42 8.65 2.98
CA SER A 169 -3.72 8.28 4.36
C SER A 169 -2.49 8.41 5.26
N ILE A 170 -1.32 7.89 4.86
CA ILE A 170 -0.07 8.04 5.64
C ILE A 170 0.26 9.51 5.89
N VAL A 171 0.27 10.34 4.85
CA VAL A 171 0.65 11.76 4.97
C VAL A 171 -0.28 12.49 5.94
N LYS A 172 -1.60 12.30 5.81
CA LYS A 172 -2.58 12.92 6.72
C LYS A 172 -2.49 12.38 8.14
N SER A 173 -2.19 11.10 8.33
CA SER A 173 -1.99 10.56 9.68
C SER A 173 -0.76 11.19 10.35
N HIS A 174 0.31 11.48 9.60
CA HIS A 174 1.51 12.14 10.14
C HIS A 174 1.25 13.58 10.61
N GLU A 175 0.34 14.32 9.98
CA GLU A 175 -0.09 15.65 10.46
C GLU A 175 -0.66 15.61 11.89
N ASN A 176 -1.20 14.47 12.32
CA ASN A 176 -1.75 14.27 13.67
C ASN A 176 -0.70 13.80 14.70
N THR A 177 0.59 13.69 14.31
CA THR A 177 1.65 13.19 15.21
C THR A 177 2.26 14.26 16.12
N GLY A 178 1.78 15.51 16.04
CA GLY A 178 2.03 16.53 17.07
C GLY A 178 3.50 16.91 17.28
N TYR A 179 4.32 16.85 16.23
CA TYR A 179 5.65 17.46 16.18
C TYR A 179 5.64 18.72 15.33
#